data_AF-A0A6M0ASW3-F1
#
_entry.id   AF-A0A6M0ASW3-F1
#
_cell.length_a   1.000
_cell.length_b   1.000
_cell.length_c   1.000
_cell.angle_alpha   90.00
_cell.angle_beta   90.00
_cell.angle_gamma   90.00
#
_symmetry.space_group_name_H-M   'P 1'
#
loop_
_entity.id
_entity.type
_entity.pdbx_description
1 polymer ?
#
loop_
_entity_poly.entity_id
_entity_poly.type
_entity_poly.pdbx_seq_one_letter_code
_entity_poly.pdbx_strand_id
1 'polypeptide(L)' 'FLTMVNSPQDYNHCVVACFGPYTAANTEKLGLTVSIVSESYSSFEGFANAIANFFDS' A
#
# COMPACT_ATOMS: atom_id res chain seq x y z
N PHE A 1 -7.12 -10.88 13.37
CA PHE A 1 -7.57 -9.99 14.45
C PHE A 1 -7.48 -8.56 13.93
N LEU A 2 -8.47 -7.70 14.20
CA LEU A 2 -8.43 -6.30 13.77
C LEU A 2 -7.81 -5.46 14.89
N THR A 3 -6.92 -4.53 14.53
CA THR A 3 -6.28 -3.59 15.46
C THR A 3 -6.64 -2.17 15.06
N MET A 4 -6.83 -1.30 16.05
CA MET A 4 -7.02 0.14 15.81
C MET A 4 -5.68 0.81 15.56
N VAL A 5 -5.63 1.71 14.57
CA VAL A 5 -4.42 2.44 14.17
C VAL A 5 -4.61 3.90 14.55
N ASN A 6 -3.91 4.38 15.58
CA ASN A 6 -4.05 5.73 16.13
C ASN A 6 -2.77 6.57 16.00
N SER A 7 -1.63 5.93 15.76
CA SER A 7 -0.32 6.54 15.69
C SER A 7 0.54 5.89 14.61
N PRO A 8 1.60 6.56 14.11
CA PRO A 8 2.58 5.96 13.20
C PRO A 8 3.13 4.62 13.68
N GLN A 9 3.40 4.49 14.97
CA GLN A 9 3.94 3.28 15.58
C GLN A 9 3.04 2.06 15.36
N ASP A 10 1.73 2.26 15.24
CA ASP A 10 0.76 1.17 15.05
C ASP A 10 0.85 0.54 13.65
N TYR A 11 1.38 1.28 12.66
CA TYR A 11 1.47 0.81 11.27
C TYR A 11 2.89 0.82 10.71
N ASN A 12 3.91 1.16 11.50
CA ASN A 12 5.32 1.15 11.05
C ASN A 12 5.81 -0.24 10.61
N HIS A 13 5.13 -1.31 11.01
CA HIS A 13 5.41 -2.69 10.58
C HIS A 13 4.52 -3.15 9.42
N CYS A 14 3.62 -2.28 8.94
CA CYS A 14 2.73 -2.58 7.83
C CYS A 14 3.39 -2.19 6.50
N VAL A 15 3.09 -3.00 5.48
CA VAL A 15 3.37 -2.66 4.09
C VAL A 15 2.21 -1.84 3.55
N VAL A 16 2.48 -0.62 3.11
CA VAL A 16 1.43 0.27 2.57
C VAL A 16 1.33 0.05 1.06
N ALA A 17 0.22 -0.53 0.63
CA ALA A 17 -0.08 -0.75 -0.78
C ALA A 17 -1.14 0.24 -1.29
N CYS A 18 -0.84 0.90 -2.40
CA CYS A 18 -1.73 1.85 -3.05
C CYS A 18 -2.20 1.29 -4.40
N PHE A 19 -3.49 1.43 -4.68
CA PHE A 19 -4.12 0.90 -5.89
C PHE A 19 -3.59 1.56 -7.18
N GLY A 20 -3.06 2.77 -7.09
CA GLY A 20 -2.46 3.47 -8.22
C GLY A 20 -1.71 4.74 -7.80
N PRO A 21 -1.11 5.46 -8.77
CA PRO A 21 -0.15 6.53 -8.52
C PRO A 21 -0.77 7.75 -7.85
N TYR A 22 -2.04 8.05 -8.14
CA TYR A 22 -2.73 9.17 -7.50
C TYR A 22 -2.91 8.96 -6.00
N THR A 23 -3.30 7.74 -5.59
CA THR A 23 -3.40 7.39 -4.17
C THR A 23 -2.01 7.37 -3.53
N ALA A 24 -1.01 6.82 -4.21
CA ALA A 24 0.37 6.79 -3.71
C ALA A 24 0.91 8.20 -3.42
N ALA A 25 0.79 9.11 -4.39
CA ALA A 25 1.24 10.50 -4.24
C ALA A 25 0.52 11.25 -3.11
N ASN A 26 -0.76 10.94 -2.84
CA ASN A 26 -1.47 11.53 -1.72
C ASN A 26 -1.02 10.93 -0.38
N THR A 27 -0.83 9.62 -0.31
CA THR A 27 -0.33 8.91 0.87
C THR A 27 1.06 9.41 1.29
N GLU A 28 1.95 9.65 0.34
CA GLU A 28 3.27 10.23 0.59
C GLU A 28 3.19 11.67 1.13
N LYS A 29 2.27 12.49 0.61
CA LYS A 29 2.02 13.85 1.16
C LYS A 29 1.53 13.83 2.60
N LEU A 30 0.89 12.75 3.02
CA LEU A 30 0.46 12.54 4.41
C LEU A 30 1.59 12.00 5.31
N GLY A 31 2.79 11.80 4.76
CA GLY A 31 3.98 11.38 5.50
C GLY A 31 4.15 9.87 5.64
N LEU A 32 3.39 9.06 4.90
CA LEU A 32 3.53 7.61 4.88
C LEU A 32 4.47 7.17 3.75
N THR A 33 5.22 6.10 3.97
CA THR A 33 6.02 5.45 2.93
C THR A 33 5.18 4.42 2.20
N VAL A 34 5.01 4.58 0.89
CA VAL A 34 4.30 3.62 0.04
C VAL A 34 5.29 2.54 -0.40
N SER A 35 4.94 1.28 -0.18
CA SER A 35 5.78 0.13 -0.55
C SER A 35 5.38 -0.49 -1.89
N ILE A 36 4.09 -0.45 -2.21
CA ILE A 36 3.53 -1.06 -3.42
C ILE A 36 2.62 -0.06 -4.11
N VAL A 37 2.79 0.10 -5.42
CA VAL A 37 1.84 0.80 -6.30
C VAL A 37 1.51 -0.15 -7.44
N SER A 38 0.24 -0.56 -7.58
CA SER A 38 -0.15 -1.33 -8.77
C SER A 38 -0.04 -0.47 -10.00
N GLU A 39 0.58 -0.95 -11.08
CA GLU A 39 0.67 -0.27 -12.37
C GLU A 39 -0.49 -0.63 -13.31
N SER A 40 -1.27 -1.66 -12.96
CA SER A 40 -2.46 -2.09 -13.70
C SER A 40 -3.70 -1.69 -12.92
N TYR A 41 -4.17 -0.47 -13.18
CA TYR A 41 -5.26 0.19 -12.44
C TYR A 41 -6.67 -0.19 -12.95
N SER A 42 -6.74 -0.93 -14.05
CA SER A 42 -8.02 -1.29 -14.69
C SER A 42 -8.68 -2.50 -14.06
N SER A 43 -8.00 -3.25 -13.18
CA SER A 43 -8.56 -4.42 -12.51
C SER A 43 -8.03 -4.62 -11.09
N PHE A 44 -8.83 -5.30 -10.27
CA PHE A 44 -8.43 -5.73 -8.93
C PHE A 44 -7.31 -6.79 -8.97
N GLU A 45 -7.27 -7.60 -10.03
CA GLU A 45 -6.24 -8.62 -10.25
C GLU A 45 -4.83 -8.01 -10.33
N GLY A 46 -4.68 -6.89 -11.05
CA GLY A 46 -3.41 -6.18 -11.14
C GLY A 46 -2.88 -5.76 -9.77
N PHE A 47 -3.77 -5.29 -8.89
CA PHE A 47 -3.41 -4.92 -7.53
C PHE A 47 -3.05 -6.12 -6.66
N ALA A 48 -3.81 -7.22 -6.74
CA ALA A 48 -3.50 -8.45 -6.01
C ALA A 48 -2.13 -9.02 -6.44
N ASN A 49 -1.82 -9.03 -7.74
CA ASN A 49 -0.54 -9.50 -8.26
C ASN A 49 0.63 -8.61 -7.80
N ALA A 50 0.45 -7.28 -7.77
CA ALA A 50 1.46 -6.36 -7.25
C ALA A 50 1.79 -6.64 -5.77
N ILE A 51 0.78 -7.00 -4.98
CA ILE A 51 0.97 -7.40 -3.57
C ILE A 51 1.71 -8.73 -3.49
N ALA A 52 1.29 -9.75 -4.25
CA ALA A 52 1.94 -11.06 -4.24
C ALA A 52 3.43 -10.96 -4.61
N ASN A 53 3.74 -10.27 -5.71
CA ASN A 53 5.10 -10.09 -6.20
C ASN A 53 6.02 -9.41 -5.16
N PHE A 54 5.49 -8.48 -4.37
CA PHE A 54 6.26 -7.80 -3.32
C PHE A 54 6.72 -8.75 -2.20
N PHE A 55 5.90 -9.75 -1.85
CA PHE A 55 6.23 -10.72 -0.79
C PHE A 55 6.98 -11.95 -1.29
N ASP A 56 6.95 -12.22 -2.60
CA ASP A 56 7.68 -13.32 -3.23
C ASP A 56 9.14 -12.95 -3.62
N SER A 57 9.53 -11.68 -3.46
CA SER A 57 10.86 -11.13 -3.80
C SER A 57 11.80 -11.10 -2.59
#